data_AF-A0A9J8CJ38-F1
#
_entry.id   AF-A0A9J8CJ38-F1
#
_cell.length_a   1.000
_cell.length_b   1.000
_cell.length_c   1.000
_cell.angle_alpha   90.00
_cell.angle_beta   90.00
_cell.angle_gamma   90.00
#
_symmetry.space_group_name_H-M   'P 1'
#
loop_
_entity.id
_entity.type
_entity.pdbx_description
1 polymer ?
#
loop_
_entity_poly.entity_id
_entity_poly.type
_entity_poly.pdbx_seq_one_letter_code
_entity_poly.pdbx_strand_id
1 'polypeptide(L)'
;DLMKMYSVNRVTITNRLDCCESRINGAEIHVGNFSSDVFSNPVCAVVPSIPAGATYSYSCCGMEGRYVTVNSPRNSRILTLCEVGVYVIFQVIQNYLTTWSKPFPVELYFF
;
A
#
# COMPACT_ATOMS: atom_id res chain seq x y z
N ASP A 1 5.15 4.28 -7.88
CA ASP A 1 4.94 3.63 -9.20
C ASP A 1 5.62 2.27 -9.15
N LEU A 2 4.88 1.19 -9.37
CA LEU A 2 5.41 -0.19 -9.34
C LEU A 2 6.04 -0.63 -10.68
N MET A 3 6.15 0.27 -11.67
CA MET A 3 6.62 0.04 -13.06
C MET A 3 5.71 -0.84 -13.92
N LYS A 4 4.98 -1.79 -13.32
CA LYS A 4 3.97 -2.64 -13.98
C LYS A 4 2.78 -2.87 -13.06
N MET A 5 1.72 -3.46 -13.61
CA MET A 5 0.54 -3.83 -12.83
C MET A 5 0.81 -5.07 -11.97
N TYR A 6 0.30 -5.02 -10.75
CA TYR A 6 0.33 -6.12 -9.82
C TYR A 6 -1.02 -6.26 -9.12
N SER A 7 -1.34 -7.47 -8.66
CA SER A 7 -2.43 -7.69 -7.70
C SER A 7 -1.89 -7.40 -6.30
N VAL A 8 -2.23 -6.23 -5.75
CA VAL A 8 -1.76 -5.75 -4.45
C VAL A 8 -2.58 -6.43 -3.36
N ASN A 9 -1.94 -7.29 -2.56
CA ASN A 9 -2.57 -7.97 -1.45
C ASN A 9 -2.62 -7.08 -0.19
N ARG A 10 -1.51 -6.40 0.09
CA ARG A 10 -1.30 -5.72 1.36
C ARG A 10 -0.34 -4.55 1.19
N VAL A 11 -0.56 -3.49 1.96
CA VAL A 11 0.34 -2.34 2.06
C VAL A 11 0.73 -2.16 3.52
N THR A 12 2.02 -2.10 3.82
CA THR A 12 2.53 -1.72 5.13
C THR A 12 2.99 -0.28 5.12
N ILE A 13 2.77 0.41 6.23
CA ILE A 13 3.23 1.78 6.43
C ILE A 13 3.93 1.88 7.77
N THR A 14 5.16 2.40 7.74
CA THR A 14 5.92 2.76 8.93
C THR A 14 5.82 4.26 9.17
N ASN A 15 5.27 4.64 10.32
CA ASN A 15 5.12 6.05 10.69
C ASN A 15 6.44 6.62 11.24
N ARG A 16 6.55 7.94 11.22
CA ARG A 16 7.66 8.70 11.80
C ARG A 16 7.83 8.40 13.30
N LEU A 17 9.08 8.30 13.75
CA LEU A 17 9.43 7.92 15.14
C LEU A 17 9.51 9.10 16.12
N ASP A 18 10.02 10.25 15.70
CA ASP A 18 10.49 11.31 16.60
C ASP A 18 9.42 12.32 17.03
N CYS A 19 8.42 12.59 16.19
CA CYS A 19 7.26 13.42 16.56
C CYS A 19 6.13 13.26 15.56
N CYS A 20 4.97 13.83 15.95
CA CYS A 20 3.96 14.28 14.99
C CYS A 20 3.25 13.11 14.28
N GLU A 21 3.14 11.98 14.97
CA GLU A 21 2.59 10.71 14.51
C GLU A 21 1.13 10.85 14.06
N SER A 22 0.38 11.76 14.68
CA SER A 22 -1.03 12.03 14.36
C SER A 22 -1.25 12.61 12.95
N ARG A 23 -0.20 13.04 12.25
CA ARG A 23 -0.30 13.55 10.87
C ARG A 23 -0.78 12.53 9.87
N ILE A 24 -0.53 11.24 10.12
CA ILE A 24 -0.98 10.14 9.26
C ILE A 24 -2.48 9.80 9.46
N ASN A 25 -3.10 10.31 10.52
CA ASN A 25 -4.46 9.94 10.89
C ASN A 25 -5.45 10.40 9.82
N GLY A 26 -6.22 9.44 9.30
CA GLY A 26 -7.17 9.63 8.21
C GLY A 26 -6.54 9.63 6.82
N ALA A 27 -5.27 9.22 6.67
CA ALA A 27 -4.68 9.03 5.35
C ALA A 27 -5.36 7.86 4.61
N GLU A 28 -5.45 7.96 3.29
CA GLU A 28 -6.08 6.99 2.41
C GLU A 28 -5.02 6.33 1.53
N ILE A 29 -5.08 5.01 1.43
CA ILE A 29 -4.24 4.21 0.53
C ILE A 29 -5.06 3.93 -0.71
N HIS A 30 -4.63 4.40 -1.86
CA HIS A 30 -5.24 4.16 -3.16
C HIS A 30 -4.40 3.17 -3.96
N VAL A 31 -5.07 2.28 -4.70
CA VAL A 31 -4.43 1.33 -5.62
C VAL A 31 -5.14 1.40 -6.96
N GLY A 32 -4.40 1.58 -8.05
CA GLY A 32 -4.99 1.51 -9.39
C GLY A 32 -4.03 1.86 -10.52
N ASN A 33 -4.59 2.22 -11.67
CA ASN A 33 -3.86 2.39 -12.94
C ASN A 33 -3.94 3.82 -13.50
N PHE A 34 -4.73 4.70 -12.89
CA PHE A 34 -4.84 6.08 -13.33
C PHE A 34 -3.62 6.87 -12.86
N SER A 35 -2.72 7.18 -13.81
CA SER A 35 -1.50 7.95 -13.54
C SER A 35 -1.72 9.47 -13.58
N SER A 36 -2.69 9.93 -14.38
CA SER A 36 -3.02 11.36 -14.53
C SER A 36 -3.79 11.91 -13.34
N ASP A 37 -4.53 11.06 -12.65
CA ASP A 37 -5.28 11.40 -11.45
C ASP A 37 -5.18 10.24 -10.46
N VAL A 38 -4.09 10.22 -9.69
CA VAL A 38 -3.81 9.12 -8.76
C VAL A 38 -4.82 9.02 -7.61
N PHE A 39 -5.52 10.12 -7.30
CA PHE A 39 -6.51 10.19 -6.23
C PHE A 39 -7.87 9.66 -6.65
N SER A 40 -8.14 9.60 -7.96
CA SER A 40 -9.32 8.91 -8.51
C SER A 40 -9.24 7.38 -8.44
N ASN A 41 -8.05 6.81 -8.18
CA ASN A 41 -7.91 5.37 -7.99
C ASN A 41 -8.71 4.91 -6.76
N PRO A 42 -9.27 3.70 -6.78
CA PRO A 42 -10.07 3.19 -5.67
C PRO A 42 -9.25 3.10 -4.37
N VAL A 43 -9.92 3.40 -3.26
CA VAL A 43 -9.33 3.33 -1.91
C VAL A 43 -9.23 1.85 -1.51
N CYS A 44 -8.00 1.41 -1.23
CA CYS A 44 -7.73 0.13 -0.59
C CYS A 44 -8.06 0.17 0.91
N ALA A 45 -7.56 1.17 1.63
CA ALA A 45 -7.76 1.27 3.07
C ALA A 45 -7.60 2.72 3.58
N VAL A 46 -8.23 2.99 4.73
CA VAL A 46 -8.04 4.23 5.49
C VAL A 46 -7.17 3.93 6.69
N VAL A 47 -6.18 4.76 6.94
CA VAL A 47 -5.26 4.71 8.08
C VAL A 47 -5.92 5.45 9.26
N PRO A 48 -6.44 4.77 10.30
CA PRO A 48 -7.06 5.45 11.43
C PRO A 48 -6.00 6.20 12.25
N SER A 49 -4.94 5.49 12.63
CA SER A 49 -3.73 6.00 13.29
C SER A 49 -2.64 4.95 13.23
N ILE A 50 -1.38 5.38 13.34
CA ILE A 50 -0.22 4.52 13.53
C ILE A 50 0.65 5.18 14.60
N PRO A 51 0.97 4.51 15.73
CA PRO A 51 1.87 5.07 16.73
C PRO A 51 3.24 5.45 16.15
N ALA A 52 3.96 6.34 16.85
CA ALA A 52 5.28 6.78 16.41
C ALA A 52 6.24 5.59 16.21
N GLY A 53 6.87 5.50 15.04
CA GLY A 53 7.82 4.44 14.69
C GLY A 53 7.23 3.05 14.48
N ALA A 54 5.91 2.89 14.62
CA ALA A 54 5.25 1.61 14.42
C ALA A 54 4.98 1.35 12.93
N THR A 55 4.92 0.07 12.57
CA THR A 55 4.56 -0.39 11.22
C THR A 55 3.23 -1.11 11.27
N TYR A 56 2.23 -0.58 10.57
CA TYR A 56 0.90 -1.21 10.46
C TYR A 56 0.67 -1.73 9.04
N SER A 57 -0.21 -2.72 8.94
CA SER A 57 -0.46 -3.48 7.72
C SER A 57 -1.93 -3.40 7.32
N TYR A 58 -2.20 -2.99 6.09
CA TYR A 58 -3.53 -2.80 5.53
C TYR A 58 -3.79 -3.77 4.38
N SER A 59 -4.88 -4.53 4.45
CA SER A 59 -5.27 -5.47 3.39
C SER A 59 -5.92 -4.73 2.22
N CYS A 60 -5.43 -4.97 1.02
CA CYS A 60 -6.01 -4.48 -0.24
C CYS A 60 -6.72 -5.58 -1.03
N CYS A 61 -6.87 -6.79 -0.47
CA CYS A 61 -7.67 -7.87 -1.03
C CYS A 61 -7.36 -8.24 -2.50
N GLY A 62 -6.11 -8.04 -2.94
CA GLY A 62 -5.68 -8.37 -4.30
C GLY A 62 -6.05 -7.32 -5.37
N MET A 63 -6.36 -6.07 -4.98
CA MET A 63 -6.65 -4.99 -5.92
C MET A 63 -5.56 -4.84 -6.99
N GLU A 64 -5.96 -4.77 -8.25
CA GLU A 64 -5.02 -4.64 -9.37
C GLU A 64 -4.65 -3.18 -9.60
N GLY A 65 -3.34 -2.90 -9.62
CA GLY A 65 -2.83 -1.56 -9.85
C GLY A 65 -1.34 -1.52 -10.13
N ARG A 66 -0.92 -0.51 -10.90
CA ARG A 66 0.47 -0.10 -11.07
C ARG A 66 0.88 0.98 -10.07
N TYR A 67 -0.06 1.79 -9.61
CA TYR A 67 0.19 2.90 -8.70
C TYR A 67 -0.41 2.60 -7.34
N VAL A 68 0.42 2.76 -6.30
CA VAL A 68 0.00 2.80 -4.90
C VAL A 68 0.29 4.21 -4.41
N THR A 69 -0.71 4.87 -3.84
CA THR A 69 -0.60 6.26 -3.39
C THR A 69 -1.16 6.37 -1.99
N VAL A 70 -0.43 7.05 -1.10
CA VAL A 70 -0.92 7.40 0.24
C VAL A 70 -1.23 8.89 0.24
N ASN A 71 -2.48 9.25 0.49
CA ASN A 71 -2.98 10.62 0.42
C ASN A 71 -3.57 11.05 1.77
N SER A 72 -3.51 12.33 2.11
CA SER A 72 -4.31 12.89 3.21
C SER A 72 -5.46 13.72 2.62
N PRO A 73 -6.73 13.26 2.66
CA PRO A 73 -7.85 13.94 2.02
C PRO A 73 -8.18 15.30 2.65
N ARG A 74 -7.67 15.59 3.86
CA ARG A 74 -7.78 16.92 4.47
C ARG A 74 -6.66 17.82 3.94
N ASN A 75 -7.05 18.84 3.17
CA ASN A 75 -6.18 19.87 2.63
C ASN A 75 -5.14 20.36 3.65
N SER A 76 -3.86 20.30 3.26
CA SER A 76 -2.70 20.93 3.92
C SER A 76 -2.11 20.24 5.15
N ARG A 77 -2.27 18.92 5.30
CA ARG A 77 -1.49 18.17 6.31
C ARG A 77 -0.21 17.62 5.68
N ILE A 78 0.92 17.88 6.35
CA ILE A 78 2.21 17.29 5.99
C ILE A 78 2.10 15.78 6.24
N LEU A 79 2.13 14.99 5.18
CA LEU A 79 2.27 13.54 5.28
C LEU A 79 3.77 13.19 5.38
N THR A 80 4.14 12.37 6.36
CA THR A 80 5.51 11.88 6.51
C THR A 80 5.47 10.39 6.75
N LEU A 81 6.15 9.63 5.90
CA LEU A 81 6.20 8.18 5.94
C LEU A 81 7.68 7.81 6.03
N CYS A 82 8.03 6.90 6.94
CA CYS A 82 9.40 6.36 6.99
C CYS A 82 9.57 5.26 5.95
N GLU A 83 8.53 4.46 5.74
CA GLU A 83 8.56 3.34 4.83
C GLU A 83 7.15 3.02 4.33
N VAL A 84 7.07 2.61 3.07
CA VAL A 84 5.87 2.00 2.48
C VAL A 84 6.27 0.69 1.82
N GLY A 85 5.75 -0.42 2.33
CA GLY A 85 5.94 -1.75 1.76
C GLY A 85 4.71 -2.18 0.99
N VAL A 86 4.89 -2.68 -0.23
CA VAL A 86 3.79 -3.23 -1.04
C VAL A 86 4.00 -4.72 -1.23
N TYR A 87 2.99 -5.51 -0.83
CA TYR A 87 2.97 -6.96 -0.99
C TYR A 87 1.96 -7.36 -2.05
N VAL A 88 2.43 -8.11 -3.03
CA VAL A 88 1.63 -8.50 -4.19
C VAL A 88 1.40 -10.01 -4.26
N ILE A 89 0.31 -10.42 -4.92
CA ILE A 89 0.00 -11.80 -5.24
C ILE A 89 0.68 -12.15 -6.56
N PHE A 90 1.64 -13.06 -6.51
CA PHE A 90 2.13 -13.70 -7.74
C PHE A 90 1.29 -14.92 -8.07
N GLN A 91 0.53 -14.82 -9.16
CA GLN A 91 0.00 -16.00 -9.85
C GLN A 91 1.19 -16.71 -10.50
N VAL A 92 1.72 -17.74 -9.85
CA VAL A 92 2.59 -18.69 -10.54
C VAL A 92 1.71 -19.38 -11.57
N ILE A 93 2.02 -19.26 -12.86
CA ILE A 93 1.38 -20.07 -13.90
C ILE A 93 1.79 -21.52 -13.64
N GLN A 94 1.04 -22.21 -12.79
CA GLN A 94 1.20 -23.64 -12.50
C GLN A 94 0.65 -24.44 -13.68
N ASN A 95 1.33 -24.39 -14.83
CA ASN A 95 1.24 -25.50 -15.77
C ASN A 95 2.08 -26.64 -15.20
N TYR A 96 1.48 -27.38 -14.26
CA TYR A 96 1.67 -28.79 -13.90
C TYR A 96 1.41 -29.03 -12.40
N LEU A 97 0.22 -29.58 -12.11
CA LEU A 97 -0.13 -30.46 -11.00
C LEU A 97 0.04 -29.96 -9.54
N THR A 98 -1.12 -29.81 -8.89
CA THR A 98 -1.40 -30.11 -7.47
C THR A 98 -0.33 -29.70 -6.45
N THR A 99 -0.48 -28.50 -5.87
CA THR A 99 -0.36 -28.23 -4.42
C THR A 99 -0.77 -26.79 -4.16
N TRP A 100 -1.43 -26.54 -3.02
CA TRP A 100 -1.88 -25.23 -2.58
C TRP A 100 -0.67 -24.34 -2.23
N SER A 101 0.00 -23.78 -3.25
CA SER A 101 1.07 -22.81 -3.02
C SER A 101 0.45 -21.46 -2.69
N LYS A 102 0.48 -21.10 -1.40
CA LYS A 102 0.15 -19.73 -0.94
C LYS A 102 0.95 -18.72 -1.77
N PRO A 103 0.34 -17.63 -2.25
CA PRO A 103 1.08 -16.59 -2.94
C PRO A 103 2.16 -16.03 -2.01
N PHE A 104 3.42 -16.13 -2.42
CA PHE A 104 4.53 -15.54 -1.68
C PHE A 104 4.43 -14.01 -1.82
N PRO A 105 4.31 -13.26 -0.71
CA PRO A 105 4.37 -11.81 -0.75
C PRO A 105 5.75 -11.38 -1.25
N VAL A 106 5.85 -10.68 -2.37
CA VAL A 106 7.09 -9.94 -2.70
C VAL A 106 6.93 -8.55 -2.15
N GLU A 107 7.92 -8.13 -1.38
CA GLU A 107 7.99 -6.81 -0.77
C GLU A 107 8.70 -5.86 -1.74
N LEU A 108 7.97 -4.83 -2.20
CA LEU A 108 8.54 -3.74 -2.98
C LEU A 108 8.70 -2.54 -2.05
N TYR A 109 9.95 -2.19 -1.73
CA TYR A 109 10.30 -1.01 -0.94
C TYR A 109 10.39 0.23 -1.83
N PHE A 110 9.82 1.34 -1.36
CA PHE A 110 10.00 2.66 -1.97
C PHE A 110 10.51 3.63 -0.91
N PHE A 111 11.68 4.24 -1.18
CA PHE A 111 12.25 5.37 -0.45
C PHE A 111 11.92 6.68 -1.18
#